data_AF-A0A9X2J7E3-F1
#
_entry.id   AF-A0A9X2J7E3-F1
#
_cell.length_a   1.000
_cell.length_b   1.000
_cell.length_c   1.000
_cell.angle_alpha   90.00
_cell.angle_beta   90.00
_cell.angle_gamma   90.00
#
_symmetry.space_group_name_H-M   'P 1'
#
loop_
_entity.id
_entity.type
_entity.pdbx_description
1 polymer ?
#
loop_
_entity_poly.entity_id
_entity_poly.type
_entity_poly.pdbx_seq_one_letter_code
_entity_poly.pdbx_strand_id
1 'polypeptide(L)'
;MSENLSIWQRVKKTDARFVKESTLEGRKTASINHIAMVEKATEIWGPIGIHWGYEIAEERDDQGAPVILDGQTIGHSTTHTIKLRLWYMVDGKRGHVENYGHTPRIYWSHKNKYFVEDKEAAK
;
A
#
# COMPACT_ATOMS: atom_id res chain seq x y z
N MET A 1 8.72 31.75 3.57
CA MET A 1 8.26 30.40 3.21
C MET A 1 7.08 30.05 4.10
N SER A 2 6.00 29.43 3.60
CA SER A 2 4.82 29.17 4.43
C SER A 2 5.07 28.04 5.43
N GLU A 3 4.75 28.27 6.70
CA GLU A 3 4.88 27.30 7.79
C GLU A 3 4.17 25.97 7.51
N ASN A 4 3.04 26.02 6.80
CA ASN A 4 2.24 24.85 6.40
C ASN A 4 2.98 23.85 5.49
N LEU A 5 4.05 24.26 4.82
CA LEU A 5 4.83 23.39 3.91
C LEU A 5 6.10 22.85 4.56
N SER A 6 6.33 23.10 5.85
CA SER A 6 7.58 22.74 6.54
C SER A 6 7.94 21.26 6.39
N ILE A 7 6.99 20.36 6.66
CA ILE A 7 7.18 18.91 6.51
C ILE A 7 7.43 18.56 5.04
N TRP A 8 6.61 19.10 4.13
CA TRP A 8 6.77 18.86 2.69
C TRP A 8 8.18 19.21 2.20
N GLN A 9 8.71 20.37 2.58
CA GLN A 9 10.03 20.82 2.14
C GLN A 9 11.16 19.93 2.66
N ARG A 10 11.01 19.31 3.85
CA ARG A 10 11.99 18.39 4.43
C ARG A 10 12.07 17.08 3.64
N VAL A 11 10.95 16.55 3.13
CA VAL A 11 10.92 15.19 2.54
C VAL A 11 10.51 15.10 1.07
N LYS A 12 10.22 16.22 0.40
CA LYS A 12 9.83 16.26 -1.02
C LYS A 12 10.81 15.56 -1.98
N LYS A 13 12.08 15.39 -1.61
CA LYS A 13 13.09 14.73 -2.44
C LYS A 13 13.23 13.27 -2.03
N THR A 14 12.83 12.38 -2.92
CA THR A 14 13.14 10.95 -2.83
C THR A 14 14.55 10.72 -3.36
N ASP A 15 15.39 10.04 -2.58
CA ASP A 15 16.70 9.60 -3.06
C ASP A 15 16.51 8.49 -4.09
N ALA A 16 17.11 8.65 -5.27
CA ALA A 16 17.00 7.70 -6.38
C ALA A 16 17.46 6.29 -6.00
N ARG A 17 18.34 6.14 -5.00
CA ARG A 17 18.79 4.82 -4.50
C ARG A 17 17.66 4.00 -3.86
N PHE A 18 16.61 4.67 -3.40
CA PHE A 18 15.42 4.02 -2.85
C PHE A 18 14.30 3.88 -3.88
N VAL A 19 14.55 4.24 -5.13
CA VAL A 19 13.59 4.12 -6.22
C VAL A 19 13.97 2.91 -7.07
N LYS A 20 13.05 1.96 -7.16
CA LYS A 20 13.14 0.84 -8.08
C LYS A 20 12.31 1.16 -9.32
N GLU A 21 12.97 1.26 -10.46
CA GLU A 21 12.29 1.36 -11.75
C GLU A 21 11.77 -0.02 -12.17
N SER A 22 10.55 -0.05 -12.68
CA SER A 22 9.89 -1.22 -13.25
C SER A 22 9.12 -0.82 -14.50
N THR A 23 8.77 -1.81 -15.32
CA THR A 23 7.87 -1.59 -16.46
C THR A 23 6.65 -2.45 -16.26
N LEU A 24 5.50 -1.80 -16.08
CA LEU A 24 4.21 -2.45 -15.95
C LEU A 24 3.38 -2.12 -17.20
N GLU A 25 3.02 -3.14 -17.98
CA GLU A 25 2.20 -2.99 -19.20
C GLU A 25 2.74 -1.94 -20.20
N GLY A 26 4.07 -1.87 -20.34
CA GLY A 26 4.74 -0.92 -21.24
C GLY A 26 4.87 0.51 -20.70
N ARG A 27 4.38 0.79 -19.47
CA ARG A 27 4.60 2.05 -18.78
C ARG A 27 5.77 1.93 -17.81
N LYS A 28 6.71 2.88 -17.87
CA LYS A 28 7.75 3.02 -16.86
C LYS A 28 7.10 3.46 -15.55
N THR A 29 7.26 2.63 -14.53
CA THR A 29 6.79 2.87 -13.17
C THR A 29 7.97 2.93 -12.23
N ALA A 30 7.88 3.75 -11.20
CA ALA A 30 8.90 3.90 -10.17
C ALA A 30 8.26 3.56 -8.83
N SER A 31 8.80 2.58 -8.12
CA SER A 31 8.34 2.20 -6.79
C SER A 31 9.38 2.62 -5.76
N ILE A 32 8.94 3.30 -4.71
CA ILE A 32 9.81 3.68 -3.61
C ILE A 32 9.93 2.50 -2.65
N ASN A 33 11.13 2.23 -2.15
CA ASN A 33 11.36 1.26 -1.10
C ASN A 33 10.60 1.67 0.18
N HIS A 34 9.73 0.78 0.64
CA HIS A 34 8.89 0.97 1.82
C HIS A 34 9.70 1.20 3.10
N ILE A 35 10.88 0.57 3.26
CA ILE A 35 11.78 0.81 4.41
C ILE A 35 12.29 2.25 4.40
N ALA A 36 12.58 2.81 3.23
CA ALA A 36 13.02 4.21 3.12
C ALA A 36 11.92 5.20 3.51
N MET A 37 10.64 4.84 3.34
CA MET A 37 9.52 5.65 3.83
C MET A 37 9.43 5.63 5.36
N VAL A 38 9.66 4.46 5.98
CA VAL A 38 9.73 4.33 7.45
C VAL A 38 10.90 5.12 8.02
N GLU A 39 12.06 5.07 7.36
CA GLU A 39 13.24 5.86 7.72
C GLU A 39 12.94 7.37 7.67
N LYS A 40 12.37 7.87 6.56
CA LYS A 40 11.98 9.28 6.42
C LYS A 40 10.96 9.72 7.47
N ALA A 41 9.93 8.91 7.74
CA ALA A 41 8.95 9.21 8.78
C ALA A 41 9.63 9.28 10.17
N THR A 42 10.58 8.39 10.43
CA THR A 42 11.38 8.37 11.65
C THR A 42 12.30 9.59 11.78
N GLU A 43 12.89 10.05 10.68
CA GLU A 43 13.70 11.28 10.63
C GLU A 43 12.85 12.54 10.92
N ILE A 44 11.59 12.56 10.46
CA ILE A 44 10.71 13.71 10.70
C ILE A 44 10.19 13.73 12.13
N TRP A 45 9.57 12.63 12.57
CA TRP A 45 8.75 12.57 13.77
C TRP A 45 9.45 11.89 14.94
N GLY A 46 10.45 11.03 14.70
CA GLY A 46 11.12 10.21 15.71
C GLY A 46 10.68 8.74 15.66
N PRO A 47 11.00 7.91 16.67
CA PRO A 47 10.76 6.47 16.61
C PRO A 47 9.29 6.09 16.39
N ILE A 48 9.08 5.07 15.54
CA ILE A 48 7.77 4.45 15.34
C ILE A 48 7.26 3.84 16.66
N GLY A 49 5.96 3.95 16.92
CA GLY A 49 5.31 3.53 18.16
C GLY A 49 5.34 4.59 19.27
N ILE A 50 6.15 5.64 19.14
CA ILE A 50 6.24 6.75 20.11
C ILE A 50 5.68 8.03 19.50
N HIS A 51 6.30 8.53 18.43
CA HIS A 51 5.94 9.83 17.84
C HIS A 51 5.16 9.72 16.53
N TRP A 52 5.12 8.53 15.94
CA TRP A 52 4.25 8.19 14.82
C TRP A 52 4.05 6.69 14.78
N GLY A 53 3.07 6.23 14.02
CA GLY A 53 2.80 4.81 13.86
C GLY A 53 1.55 4.59 13.03
N TYR A 54 1.09 3.35 12.96
CA TYR A 54 -0.10 3.01 12.23
C TYR A 54 -0.95 1.99 12.96
N GLU A 55 -2.21 1.91 12.57
CA GLU A 55 -3.18 0.92 13.01
C GLU A 55 -3.93 0.37 11.79
N ILE A 56 -4.26 -0.91 11.84
CA ILE A 56 -5.18 -1.54 10.88
C ILE A 56 -6.58 -1.19 11.36
N ALA A 57 -7.22 -0.25 10.68
CA ALA A 57 -8.57 0.18 11.00
C ALA A 57 -9.62 -0.81 10.45
N GLU A 58 -9.29 -1.51 9.38
CA GLU A 58 -10.14 -2.53 8.75
C GLU A 58 -9.27 -3.48 7.92
N GLU A 59 -9.61 -4.76 7.93
CA GLU A 59 -9.00 -5.78 7.10
C GLU A 59 -10.10 -6.78 6.68
N ARG A 60 -10.22 -7.02 5.38
CA ARG A 60 -11.27 -7.89 4.83
C ARG A 60 -10.89 -8.47 3.47
N ASP A 61 -11.60 -9.52 3.07
CA ASP A 61 -11.61 -10.02 1.70
C ASP A 61 -12.89 -9.54 0.99
N ASP A 62 -12.72 -8.75 -0.06
CA ASP A 62 -13.78 -8.30 -0.94
C ASP A 62 -13.98 -9.33 -2.06
N GLN A 63 -15.20 -9.86 -2.20
CA GLN A 63 -15.56 -10.72 -3.33
C GLN A 63 -15.64 -9.89 -4.61
N GLY A 64 -14.90 -10.32 -5.63
CA GLY A 64 -14.88 -9.74 -6.97
C GLY A 64 -15.83 -10.43 -7.95
N ALA A 65 -15.57 -10.23 -9.25
CA ALA A 65 -16.41 -10.74 -10.33
C ALA A 65 -16.43 -12.28 -10.38
N PRO A 66 -17.54 -12.88 -10.84
CA PRO A 66 -17.59 -14.31 -11.10
C PRO A 66 -16.64 -14.68 -12.24
N VAL A 67 -15.99 -15.83 -12.11
CA VAL A 67 -15.19 -16.45 -13.15
C VAL A 67 -16.06 -17.48 -13.85
N ILE A 68 -16.23 -17.32 -15.17
CA ILE A 68 -17.07 -18.19 -15.99
C ILE A 68 -16.18 -19.05 -16.89
N LEU A 69 -16.40 -20.37 -16.86
CA LEU A 69 -15.79 -21.34 -17.76
C LEU A 69 -16.90 -22.20 -18.37
N ASP A 70 -16.93 -22.28 -19.71
CA ASP A 70 -17.93 -23.03 -20.47
C ASP A 70 -19.39 -22.72 -20.08
N GLY A 71 -19.67 -21.44 -19.79
CA GLY A 71 -21.00 -20.95 -19.40
C GLY A 71 -21.38 -21.21 -17.94
N GLN A 72 -20.51 -21.84 -17.15
CA GLN A 72 -20.72 -22.09 -15.71
C GLN A 72 -19.84 -21.19 -14.86
N THR A 73 -20.39 -20.68 -13.76
CA THR A 73 -19.59 -19.95 -12.75
C THR A 73 -18.79 -20.97 -11.95
N ILE A 74 -17.47 -20.86 -12.00
CA ILE A 74 -16.54 -21.78 -11.32
C ILE A 74 -15.93 -21.19 -10.05
N GLY A 75 -16.22 -19.93 -9.75
CA GLY A 75 -15.75 -19.23 -8.55
C GLY A 75 -15.85 -17.73 -8.71
N HIS A 76 -15.30 -16.99 -7.75
CA HIS A 76 -15.17 -15.53 -7.79
C HIS A 76 -13.72 -15.15 -7.56
N SER A 77 -13.27 -14.05 -8.15
CA SER A 77 -12.04 -13.43 -7.69
C SER A 77 -12.23 -12.88 -6.27
N THR A 78 -11.16 -12.73 -5.51
CA THR A 78 -11.18 -12.04 -4.22
C THR A 78 -10.04 -11.03 -4.15
N THR A 79 -10.27 -9.93 -3.45
CA THR A 79 -9.29 -8.89 -3.19
C THR A 79 -9.15 -8.71 -1.70
N HIS A 80 -7.94 -8.85 -1.18
CA HIS A 80 -7.63 -8.47 0.19
C HIS A 80 -7.53 -6.96 0.28
N THR A 81 -8.31 -6.37 1.18
CA THR A 81 -8.40 -4.93 1.38
C THR A 81 -8.04 -4.58 2.81
N ILE A 82 -7.09 -3.67 2.97
CA ILE A 82 -6.69 -3.11 4.26
C ILE A 82 -6.97 -1.61 4.26
N LYS A 83 -7.64 -1.13 5.30
CA LYS A 83 -7.65 0.28 5.67
C LYS A 83 -6.63 0.52 6.76
N LEU A 84 -5.58 1.27 6.43
CA LEU A 84 -4.54 1.64 7.37
C LEU A 84 -4.73 3.10 7.80
N ARG A 85 -4.69 3.35 9.11
CA ARG A 85 -4.59 4.71 9.65
C ARG A 85 -3.16 4.97 10.11
N LEU A 86 -2.49 5.92 9.46
CA LEU A 86 -1.21 6.47 9.89
C LEU A 86 -1.49 7.61 10.87
N TRP A 87 -0.88 7.59 12.05
CA TRP A 87 -0.90 8.68 13.02
C TRP A 87 0.51 9.22 13.27
N TYR A 88 0.61 10.49 13.61
CA TYR A 88 1.89 11.18 13.81
C TYR A 88 1.73 12.40 14.74
N MET A 89 2.83 12.83 15.34
CA MET A 89 2.88 13.99 16.23
C MET A 89 3.54 15.19 15.54
N VAL A 90 2.91 16.37 15.62
CA VAL A 90 3.47 17.65 15.18
C VAL A 90 3.22 18.69 16.28
N ASP A 91 4.29 19.29 16.81
CA ASP A 91 4.22 20.31 17.86
C ASP A 91 3.32 19.90 19.05
N GLY A 92 3.45 18.64 19.47
CA GLY A 92 2.68 18.06 20.57
C GLY A 92 1.23 17.66 20.23
N LYS A 93 0.77 17.90 19.00
CA LYS A 93 -0.58 17.53 18.54
C LYS A 93 -0.52 16.25 17.71
N ARG A 94 -1.50 15.36 17.90
CA ARG A 94 -1.66 14.14 17.10
C ARG A 94 -2.49 14.42 15.85
N GLY A 95 -1.93 14.13 14.68
CA GLY A 95 -2.65 14.06 13.41
C GLY A 95 -2.80 12.60 12.94
N HIS A 96 -3.73 12.37 12.03
CA HIS A 96 -3.83 11.07 11.35
C HIS A 96 -4.36 11.21 9.91
N VAL A 97 -4.06 10.20 9.09
CA VAL A 97 -4.60 10.03 7.74
C VAL A 97 -4.94 8.56 7.52
N GLU A 98 -5.94 8.28 6.69
CA GLU A 98 -6.39 6.93 6.37
C GLU A 98 -6.17 6.64 4.89
N ASN A 99 -5.70 5.45 4.57
CA ASN A 99 -5.54 4.98 3.20
C ASN A 99 -6.01 3.54 3.06
N TYR A 100 -6.50 3.19 1.88
CA TYR A 100 -6.81 1.82 1.51
C TYR A 100 -5.71 1.24 0.64
N GLY A 101 -5.34 0.00 0.91
CA GLY A 101 -4.52 -0.86 0.07
C GLY A 101 -5.33 -2.06 -0.39
N HIS A 102 -5.10 -2.49 -1.63
CA HIS A 102 -5.80 -3.62 -2.25
C HIS A 102 -4.79 -4.54 -2.92
N THR A 103 -4.87 -5.83 -2.61
CA THR A 103 -4.07 -6.87 -3.25
C THR A 103 -5.02 -7.95 -3.77
N PRO A 104 -5.03 -8.28 -5.07
CA PRO A 104 -5.77 -9.44 -5.56
C PRO A 104 -5.33 -10.67 -4.77
N ARG A 105 -6.25 -11.36 -4.10
CA ARG A 105 -5.93 -12.53 -3.28
C ARG A 105 -6.11 -13.80 -4.08
N ILE A 106 -7.31 -14.06 -4.59
CA ILE A 106 -7.59 -15.21 -5.45
C ILE A 106 -8.04 -14.71 -6.82
N TYR A 107 -7.40 -15.17 -7.89
CA TYR A 107 -7.75 -14.75 -9.25
C TYR A 107 -7.54 -15.87 -10.28
N TRP A 108 -8.31 -15.83 -11.37
CA TRP A 108 -8.18 -16.80 -12.47
C TRP A 108 -6.98 -16.47 -13.35
N SER A 109 -6.04 -17.40 -13.48
CA SER A 109 -4.89 -17.24 -14.37
C SER A 109 -5.24 -17.72 -15.78
N HIS A 110 -5.31 -16.79 -16.73
CA HIS A 110 -5.51 -17.14 -18.15
C HIS A 110 -4.35 -17.95 -18.75
N LYS A 111 -3.14 -17.76 -18.21
CA LYS A 111 -1.93 -18.50 -18.62
C LYS A 111 -1.95 -19.93 -18.10
N ASN A 112 -2.26 -20.11 -16.81
CA ASN A 112 -2.12 -21.41 -16.16
C ASN A 112 -3.44 -22.22 -16.15
N LYS A 113 -4.57 -21.58 -16.47
CA LYS A 113 -5.92 -22.18 -16.51
C LYS A 113 -6.40 -22.74 -15.17
N TYR A 114 -6.05 -22.07 -14.06
CA TYR A 114 -6.55 -22.35 -12.72
C TYR A 114 -6.55 -21.09 -11.84
N PHE A 115 -7.20 -21.16 -10.68
CA PHE A 115 -7.17 -20.11 -9.66
C PHE A 115 -5.82 -20.04 -8.96
N VAL A 116 -5.21 -18.86 -8.97
CA VAL A 116 -3.96 -18.56 -8.29
C VAL A 116 -4.28 -17.76 -7.03
N GLU A 117 -3.60 -18.09 -5.93
CA GLU A 117 -3.54 -17.24 -4.74
C GLU A 117 -2.28 -16.37 -4.79
N ASP A 118 -2.43 -15.05 -4.67
CA ASP A 118 -1.30 -14.14 -4.55
C ASP A 118 -0.68 -14.23 -3.15
N LYS A 119 0.61 -14.52 -3.12
CA LYS A 119 1.36 -14.69 -1.87
C LYS A 119 1.58 -13.36 -1.13
N GLU A 120 1.40 -12.22 -1.78
CA GLU A 120 1.49 -10.91 -1.15
C GLU A 120 0.25 -10.59 -0.30
N ALA A 121 -0.91 -11.16 -0.62
CA ALA A 121 -2.14 -11.01 0.16
C ALA A 121 -2.19 -11.91 1.42
N ALA A 122 -1.30 -12.91 1.51
CA ALA A 122 -1.28 -13.89 2.60
C ALA A 122 -0.28 -13.57 3.72
N LYS A 123 0.37 -12.40 3.69
CA LYS A 123 1.38 -11.94 4.65
C LYS A 123 0.88 -10.79 5.49
#